data_AF-A0AAP4X2U3-F1
#
_entry.id   AF-A0AAP4X2U3-F1
#
_cell.length_a   1.000
_cell.length_b   1.000
_cell.length_c   1.000
_cell.angle_alpha   90.00
_cell.angle_beta   90.00
_cell.angle_gamma   90.00
#
_symmetry.space_group_name_H-M   'P 1'
#
loop_
_entity.id
_entity.type
_entity.pdbx_description
1 polymer ?
#
loop_
_entity_poly.entity_id
_entity_poly.type
_entity_poly.pdbx_seq_one_letter_code
_entity_poly.pdbx_strand_id
1 'polypeptide(L)'
;MTQSNTRAKAPLKLVKTQAEVPLTLPVKAINELGESIDKFVACERPLTVYLNWQPIVTLMTLGAKPESLALGYLKNQGFVNDANLLESIIVDWDVNSAAILTQEQTADLDAKLSEKTVTSGCGQGTVYGGFMQGLDDINLPTPELKQSTLYSLLKNINAYNETYKNAGAVHGCGICKDDTIQAFIEDVGRHNAVDTLAGDMWLEGENGNDKIFYTTGRLTSEMVIKVAKMGIPVLLSRSGVTQMGLELAQKMGITIIARAKGRHFLVYHGAENIEFDANKEK
;
A
#
# COMPACT_ATOMS: atom_id res chain seq x y z
N MET A 1 -50.95 -19.26 0.22
CA MET A 1 -50.39 -17.91 0.38
C MET A 1 -49.37 -17.97 1.51
N THR A 2 -48.10 -18.07 1.18
CA THR A 2 -46.98 -18.01 2.13
C THR A 2 -46.03 -16.95 1.59
N GLN A 3 -46.15 -15.73 2.11
CA GLN A 3 -45.22 -14.64 1.80
C GLN A 3 -43.88 -14.96 2.47
N SER A 4 -42.84 -15.20 1.67
CA SER A 4 -41.47 -15.22 2.16
C SER A 4 -41.08 -13.78 2.50
N ASN A 5 -40.84 -13.55 3.79
CA ASN A 5 -40.46 -12.27 4.32
C ASN A 5 -38.92 -12.15 4.23
N THR A 6 -38.38 -11.89 3.04
CA THR A 6 -36.98 -11.48 2.88
C THR A 6 -36.83 -10.03 3.30
N ARG A 7 -36.73 -9.80 4.62
CA ARG A 7 -36.22 -8.52 5.15
C ARG A 7 -34.79 -8.35 4.64
N ALA A 8 -34.59 -7.46 3.69
CA ALA A 8 -33.26 -6.96 3.36
C ALA A 8 -32.64 -6.39 4.66
N LYS A 9 -31.54 -6.99 5.13
CA LYS A 9 -30.73 -6.44 6.23
C LYS A 9 -30.30 -5.03 5.81
N ALA A 10 -30.53 -4.03 6.65
CA ALA A 10 -29.98 -2.70 6.44
C ALA A 10 -28.44 -2.79 6.34
N PRO A 11 -27.78 -2.00 5.48
CA PRO A 11 -26.33 -2.04 5.34
C PRO A 11 -25.67 -1.78 6.70
N LEU A 12 -24.68 -2.60 7.04
CA LEU A 12 -23.89 -2.43 8.27
C LEU A 12 -23.20 -1.07 8.21
N LYS A 13 -23.42 -0.23 9.23
CA LYS A 13 -22.67 1.01 9.36
C LYS A 13 -21.31 0.66 9.98
N LEU A 14 -20.27 0.69 9.16
CA LEU A 14 -18.90 0.45 9.61
C LEU A 14 -18.49 1.42 10.72
N VAL A 15 -18.03 0.90 11.85
CA VAL A 15 -17.49 1.69 12.97
C VAL A 15 -15.96 1.74 12.90
N LYS A 16 -15.36 2.93 13.07
CA LYS A 16 -13.90 3.12 13.06
C LYS A 16 -13.47 4.08 14.18
N THR A 17 -12.31 3.83 14.79
CA THR A 17 -11.74 4.65 15.88
C THR A 17 -11.12 5.96 15.43
N GLN A 18 -10.59 6.03 14.20
CA GLN A 18 -9.77 7.15 13.71
C GLN A 18 -8.58 7.44 14.64
N ALA A 19 -7.82 6.40 14.98
CA ALA A 19 -6.76 6.47 15.97
C ALA A 19 -5.52 7.20 15.41
N GLU A 20 -4.98 8.12 16.20
CA GLU A 20 -3.81 8.93 15.83
C GLU A 20 -2.68 8.76 16.85
N VAL A 21 -1.42 8.81 16.36
CA VAL A 21 -0.21 8.81 17.19
C VAL A 21 0.85 9.74 16.59
N PRO A 22 1.79 10.27 17.41
CA PRO A 22 2.92 11.03 16.88
C PRO A 22 3.77 10.19 15.92
N LEU A 23 3.96 10.67 14.69
CA LEU A 23 4.73 9.95 13.67
C LEU A 23 6.24 10.09 13.88
N THR A 24 6.68 11.15 14.54
CA THR A 24 8.08 11.41 14.84
C THR A 24 8.26 11.78 16.30
N LEU A 25 9.47 11.59 16.81
CA LEU A 25 9.88 12.02 18.16
C LEU A 25 11.10 12.92 18.07
N PRO A 26 11.17 13.99 18.87
CA PRO A 26 12.38 14.80 18.99
C PRO A 26 13.47 14.02 19.74
N VAL A 27 14.68 14.07 19.23
CA VAL A 27 15.88 13.47 19.83
C VAL A 27 17.06 14.41 19.71
N LYS A 28 18.07 14.19 20.56
CA LYS A 28 19.37 14.83 20.41
C LYS A 28 20.34 13.90 19.69
N ALA A 29 20.97 14.40 18.66
CA ALA A 29 22.09 13.75 17.99
C ALA A 29 23.38 14.54 18.24
N ILE A 30 24.53 13.88 18.08
CA ILE A 30 25.85 14.52 18.10
C ILE A 30 26.39 14.50 16.67
N ASN A 31 26.80 15.65 16.14
CA ASN A 31 27.41 15.75 14.81
C ASN A 31 28.90 15.35 14.83
N GLU A 32 29.54 15.36 13.66
CA GLU A 32 30.96 15.03 13.49
C GLU A 32 31.93 15.98 14.22
N LEU A 33 31.45 17.14 14.68
CA LEU A 33 32.21 18.13 15.44
C LEU A 33 32.01 17.98 16.97
N GLY A 34 31.20 17.02 17.42
CA GLY A 34 30.89 16.81 18.84
C GLY A 34 29.79 17.72 19.38
N GLU A 35 29.07 18.45 18.53
CA GLU A 35 28.01 19.38 18.92
C GLU A 35 26.66 18.66 19.02
N SER A 36 25.87 19.01 20.04
CA SER A 36 24.51 18.50 20.19
C SER A 36 23.54 19.25 19.30
N ILE A 37 22.82 18.52 18.46
CA ILE A 37 21.81 19.05 17.54
C ILE A 37 20.45 18.40 17.79
N ASP A 38 19.38 19.19 17.71
CA ASP A 38 18.02 18.68 17.77
C ASP A 38 17.62 18.10 16.40
N LYS A 39 17.04 16.91 16.44
CA LYS A 39 16.54 16.18 15.26
C LYS A 39 15.22 15.52 15.59
N PHE A 40 14.51 15.12 14.53
CA PHE A 40 13.39 14.20 14.65
C PHE A 40 13.79 12.84 14.12
N VAL A 41 13.27 11.78 14.73
CA VAL A 41 13.37 10.41 14.22
C VAL A 41 11.97 9.86 13.98
N ALA A 42 11.84 9.04 12.93
CA ALA A 42 10.59 8.36 12.63
C ALA A 42 10.30 7.34 13.74
N CYS A 43 9.05 7.29 14.18
CA CYS A 43 8.62 6.27 15.10
C CYS A 43 8.46 4.93 14.39
N GLU A 44 8.73 3.85 15.11
CA GLU A 44 8.44 2.49 14.68
C GLU A 44 7.73 1.78 15.84
N ARG A 45 6.49 1.33 15.60
CA ARG A 45 5.63 0.75 16.63
C ARG A 45 5.07 -0.58 16.16
N PRO A 46 4.94 -1.58 17.05
CA PRO A 46 4.17 -2.77 16.74
C PRO A 46 2.69 -2.43 16.62
N LEU A 47 1.98 -3.09 15.71
CA LEU A 47 0.52 -3.09 15.61
C LEU A 47 0.07 -4.51 15.33
N THR A 48 -0.48 -5.18 16.35
CA THR A 48 -1.02 -6.54 16.21
C THR A 48 -2.41 -6.48 15.59
N VAL A 49 -2.55 -7.07 14.40
CA VAL A 49 -3.80 -7.12 13.65
C VAL A 49 -4.57 -8.38 14.04
N TYR A 50 -5.81 -8.20 14.46
CA TYR A 50 -6.77 -9.24 14.78
C TYR A 50 -7.91 -9.25 13.76
N LEU A 51 -8.32 -10.43 13.34
CA LEU A 51 -9.54 -10.64 12.55
C LEU A 51 -10.47 -11.55 13.35
N ASN A 52 -11.68 -11.08 13.67
CA ASN A 52 -12.64 -11.82 14.50
C ASN A 52 -12.00 -12.38 15.79
N TRP A 53 -11.22 -11.52 16.47
CA TRP A 53 -10.47 -11.82 17.71
C TRP A 53 -9.32 -12.82 17.59
N GLN A 54 -9.00 -13.31 16.39
CA GLN A 54 -7.83 -14.15 16.16
C GLN A 54 -6.63 -13.30 15.71
N PRO A 55 -5.45 -13.43 16.34
CA PRO A 55 -4.26 -12.69 15.95
C PRO A 55 -3.74 -13.19 14.60
N ILE A 56 -3.51 -12.28 13.65
CA ILE A 56 -3.06 -12.60 12.29
C ILE A 56 -1.57 -12.29 12.12
N VAL A 57 -1.18 -11.04 12.41
CA VAL A 57 0.19 -10.55 12.22
C VAL A 57 0.48 -9.40 13.18
N THR A 58 1.76 -9.13 13.47
CA THR A 58 2.19 -7.87 14.08
C THR A 58 3.02 -7.08 13.09
N LEU A 59 2.50 -5.92 12.70
CA LEU A 59 3.14 -5.00 11.77
C LEU A 59 4.03 -4.02 12.51
N MET A 60 5.20 -3.70 11.97
CA MET A 60 6.01 -2.57 12.46
C MET A 60 5.72 -1.36 11.60
N THR A 61 5.04 -0.35 12.14
CA THR A 61 4.46 0.78 11.40
C THR A 61 4.82 2.12 12.03
N LEU A 62 4.75 3.17 11.22
CA LEU A 62 4.80 4.57 11.66
C LEU A 62 3.54 4.95 12.48
N GLY A 63 2.39 4.36 12.13
CA GLY A 63 1.10 4.59 12.78
C GLY A 63 0.25 5.71 12.17
N ALA A 64 0.49 6.09 10.91
CA ALA A 64 -0.19 7.22 10.26
C ALA A 64 -1.68 6.99 9.95
N LYS A 65 -2.04 5.78 9.48
CA LYS A 65 -3.43 5.38 9.21
C LYS A 65 -3.63 3.91 9.60
N PRO A 66 -3.66 3.58 10.90
CA PRO A 66 -3.62 2.20 11.35
C PRO A 66 -4.85 1.38 10.95
N GLU A 67 -6.04 1.99 10.87
CA GLU A 67 -7.25 1.31 10.40
C GLU A 67 -7.11 0.85 8.93
N SER A 68 -6.66 1.76 8.07
CA SER A 68 -6.47 1.48 6.65
C SER A 68 -5.33 0.49 6.42
N LEU A 69 -4.23 0.60 7.19
CA LEU A 69 -3.14 -0.37 7.17
C LEU A 69 -3.63 -1.78 7.51
N ALA A 70 -4.32 -1.93 8.64
CA ALA A 70 -4.76 -3.24 9.11
C ALA A 70 -5.77 -3.87 8.13
N LEU A 71 -6.72 -3.08 7.64
CA LEU A 71 -7.70 -3.54 6.66
C LEU A 71 -7.05 -3.93 5.33
N GLY A 72 -6.19 -3.08 4.78
CA GLY A 72 -5.55 -3.33 3.50
C GLY A 72 -4.57 -4.50 3.55
N TYR A 73 -3.91 -4.73 4.69
CA TYR A 73 -3.13 -5.95 4.90
C TYR A 73 -4.02 -7.19 4.80
N LEU A 74 -5.13 -7.23 5.53
CA LEU A 74 -6.06 -8.37 5.51
C LEU A 74 -6.62 -8.61 4.10
N LYS A 75 -6.99 -7.55 3.39
CA LYS A 75 -7.43 -7.61 1.99
C LYS A 75 -6.37 -8.22 1.08
N ASN A 76 -5.15 -7.67 1.10
CA ASN A 76 -4.08 -8.09 0.18
C ASN A 76 -3.64 -9.55 0.41
N GLN A 77 -3.75 -10.04 1.65
CA GLN A 77 -3.51 -11.44 2.02
C GLN A 77 -4.72 -12.36 1.73
N GLY A 78 -5.87 -11.82 1.33
CA GLY A 78 -7.08 -12.59 1.03
C GLY A 78 -7.80 -13.12 2.28
N PHE A 79 -7.65 -12.45 3.42
CA PHE A 79 -8.37 -12.77 4.65
C PHE A 79 -9.78 -12.20 4.68
N VAL A 80 -10.03 -11.10 3.98
CA VAL A 80 -11.33 -10.41 3.89
C VAL A 80 -11.54 -9.98 2.45
N ASN A 81 -12.73 -10.20 1.90
CA ASN A 81 -13.02 -9.99 0.48
C ASN A 81 -14.21 -9.05 0.21
N ASP A 82 -15.11 -8.87 1.18
CA ASP A 82 -16.30 -8.03 1.05
C ASP A 82 -16.34 -6.93 2.13
N ALA A 83 -16.10 -5.69 1.72
CA ALA A 83 -16.15 -4.53 2.60
C ALA A 83 -17.54 -4.31 3.23
N ASN A 84 -18.62 -4.81 2.61
CA ASN A 84 -19.99 -4.64 3.12
C ASN A 84 -20.27 -5.52 4.35
N LEU A 85 -19.46 -6.55 4.57
CA LEU A 85 -19.56 -7.44 5.72
C LEU A 85 -18.73 -6.98 6.91
N LEU A 86 -17.94 -5.90 6.75
CA LEU A 86 -17.17 -5.29 7.83
C LEU A 86 -18.11 -4.62 8.84
N GLU A 87 -17.96 -4.98 10.11
CA GLU A 87 -18.70 -4.38 11.22
C GLU A 87 -17.90 -3.24 11.87
N SER A 88 -16.62 -3.48 12.14
CA SER A 88 -15.76 -2.48 12.79
C SER A 88 -14.28 -2.66 12.51
N ILE A 89 -13.54 -1.56 12.62
CA ILE A 89 -12.08 -1.50 12.64
C ILE A 89 -11.69 -0.62 13.83
N ILE A 90 -11.24 -1.26 14.92
CA ILE A 90 -10.94 -0.61 16.18
C ILE A 90 -9.45 -0.68 16.43
N VAL A 91 -8.81 0.47 16.56
CA VAL A 91 -7.38 0.59 16.86
C VAL A 91 -7.23 1.17 18.27
N ASP A 92 -6.41 0.51 19.07
CA ASP A 92 -6.02 0.94 20.40
C ASP A 92 -4.49 0.92 20.51
N TRP A 93 -3.90 2.10 20.63
CA TRP A 93 -2.45 2.29 20.74
C TRP A 93 -1.91 2.01 22.14
N ASP A 94 -2.74 1.99 23.19
CA ASP A 94 -2.29 1.64 24.55
C ASP A 94 -1.90 0.16 24.62
N VAL A 95 -2.56 -0.68 23.81
CA VAL A 95 -2.29 -2.12 23.67
C VAL A 95 -1.73 -2.50 22.29
N ASN A 96 -1.37 -1.52 21.46
CA ASN A 96 -0.78 -1.71 20.13
C ASN A 96 -1.55 -2.70 19.25
N SER A 97 -2.89 -2.60 19.22
CA SER A 97 -3.74 -3.59 18.55
C SER A 97 -4.74 -2.95 17.58
N ALA A 98 -5.00 -3.62 16.47
CA ALA A 98 -6.05 -3.30 15.51
C ALA A 98 -6.98 -4.51 15.38
N ALA A 99 -8.23 -4.38 15.81
CA ALA A 99 -9.24 -5.42 15.72
C ALA A 99 -10.23 -5.14 14.59
N ILE A 100 -10.34 -6.08 13.66
CA ILE A 100 -11.28 -6.04 12.54
C ILE A 100 -12.34 -7.12 12.77
N LEU A 101 -13.61 -6.70 12.77
CA LEU A 101 -14.76 -7.59 12.86
C LEU A 101 -15.49 -7.63 11.53
N THR A 102 -15.79 -8.83 11.05
CA THR A 102 -16.51 -9.07 9.80
C THR A 102 -17.50 -10.24 9.95
N GLN A 103 -18.61 -10.18 9.22
CA GLN A 103 -19.57 -11.28 9.08
C GLN A 103 -19.16 -12.34 8.05
N GLU A 104 -18.02 -12.17 7.36
CA GLU A 104 -17.47 -13.20 6.48
C GLU A 104 -17.17 -14.49 7.25
N GLN A 105 -17.33 -15.64 6.57
CA GLN A 105 -16.91 -16.92 7.15
C GLN A 105 -15.38 -16.98 7.19
N THR A 106 -14.83 -16.96 8.40
CA THR A 106 -13.39 -17.00 8.63
C THR A 106 -12.89 -18.38 9.11
N ALA A 107 -13.63 -19.46 8.82
CA ALA A 107 -13.34 -20.80 9.34
C ALA A 107 -12.00 -21.38 8.87
N ASP A 108 -11.50 -20.96 7.70
CA ASP A 108 -10.23 -21.43 7.12
C ASP A 108 -9.00 -20.61 7.58
N LEU A 109 -9.15 -19.75 8.59
CA LEU A 109 -8.04 -18.90 9.06
C LEU A 109 -6.85 -19.71 9.55
N ASP A 110 -7.08 -20.76 10.34
CA ASP A 110 -5.99 -21.59 10.88
C ASP A 110 -5.17 -22.26 9.76
N ALA A 111 -5.85 -22.74 8.71
CA ALA A 111 -5.19 -23.31 7.53
C ALA A 111 -4.36 -22.26 6.79
N LYS A 112 -4.92 -21.07 6.52
CA LYS A 112 -4.20 -19.97 5.88
C LYS A 112 -2.98 -19.51 6.69
N LEU A 113 -3.10 -19.45 8.02
CA LEU A 113 -2.02 -19.03 8.92
C LEU A 113 -0.88 -20.06 8.98
N SER A 114 -1.18 -21.35 8.78
CA SER A 114 -0.18 -22.42 8.76
C SER A 114 0.77 -22.37 7.57
N GLU A 115 0.33 -21.82 6.42
CA GLU A 115 1.15 -21.65 5.22
C GLU A 115 1.88 -20.29 5.24
N LYS A 116 2.89 -20.17 6.10
CA LYS A 116 3.66 -18.93 6.29
C LYS A 116 4.94 -18.92 5.45
N THR A 117 5.06 -17.96 4.52
CA THR A 117 6.31 -17.68 3.82
C THR A 117 6.83 -16.30 4.21
N VAL A 118 8.04 -16.24 4.77
CA VAL A 118 8.71 -14.97 5.07
C VAL A 118 9.43 -14.48 3.81
N THR A 119 8.97 -13.39 3.19
CA THR A 119 9.63 -12.85 1.99
C THR A 119 10.91 -12.08 2.34
N SER A 120 11.73 -11.82 1.32
CA SER A 120 12.99 -11.05 1.44
C SER A 120 12.80 -9.59 1.86
N GLY A 121 11.55 -9.12 1.97
CA GLY A 121 11.17 -7.84 2.51
C GLY A 121 11.13 -7.82 4.04
N CYS A 122 12.29 -7.92 4.70
CA CYS A 122 12.45 -7.66 6.13
C CYS A 122 11.41 -8.29 7.08
N GLY A 123 11.10 -9.61 7.00
CA GLY A 123 10.23 -10.30 7.99
C GLY A 123 8.73 -9.93 7.98
N GLN A 124 8.42 -8.67 7.69
CA GLN A 124 7.14 -7.99 7.60
C GLN A 124 6.44 -8.26 6.27
N GLY A 125 7.19 -8.66 5.24
CA GLY A 125 6.64 -9.32 4.04
C GLY A 125 6.24 -10.77 4.31
N THR A 126 5.62 -11.07 5.45
CA THR A 126 5.03 -12.40 5.65
C THR A 126 3.85 -12.52 4.71
N VAL A 127 3.96 -13.48 3.81
CA VAL A 127 2.96 -13.84 2.82
C VAL A 127 2.32 -15.16 3.26
N TYR A 128 0.98 -15.20 3.28
CA TYR A 128 0.21 -16.39 3.61
C TYR A 128 -0.34 -17.08 2.35
N GLY A 129 -0.74 -18.35 2.45
CA GLY A 129 -1.11 -19.21 1.31
C GLY A 129 -2.04 -18.59 0.24
N GLY A 130 -2.94 -17.69 0.64
CA GLY A 130 -3.87 -16.99 -0.27
C GLY A 130 -3.26 -15.84 -1.09
N PHE A 131 -2.01 -15.45 -0.87
CA PHE A 131 -1.43 -14.27 -1.53
C PHE A 131 -1.24 -14.45 -3.05
N MET A 132 -0.89 -15.66 -3.49
CA MET A 132 -0.74 -16.01 -4.90
C MET A 132 -2.06 -16.42 -5.57
N GLN A 133 -3.14 -16.56 -4.80
CA GLN A 133 -4.44 -16.98 -5.30
C GLN A 133 -5.10 -15.85 -6.12
N GLY A 134 -5.75 -16.22 -7.23
CA GLY A 134 -6.51 -15.30 -8.08
C GLY A 134 -5.65 -14.37 -8.95
N LEU A 135 -4.32 -14.54 -8.96
CA LEU A 135 -3.44 -13.70 -9.79
C LEU A 135 -3.66 -13.89 -11.29
N ASP A 136 -4.05 -15.10 -11.71
CA ASP A 136 -4.34 -15.40 -13.11
C ASP A 136 -5.69 -14.80 -13.58
N ASP A 137 -6.56 -14.40 -12.65
CA ASP A 137 -7.86 -13.78 -12.93
C ASP A 137 -7.78 -12.24 -13.01
N ILE A 138 -6.62 -11.65 -12.66
CA ILE A 138 -6.42 -10.21 -12.70
C ILE A 138 -6.28 -9.76 -14.16
N ASN A 139 -7.26 -8.97 -14.63
CA ASN A 139 -7.21 -8.32 -15.92
C ASN A 139 -7.10 -6.80 -15.73
N LEU A 140 -5.92 -6.24 -16.05
CA LEU A 140 -5.64 -4.81 -15.92
C LEU A 140 -5.88 -4.10 -17.26
N PRO A 141 -6.42 -2.88 -17.26
CA PRO A 141 -6.56 -2.11 -18.48
C PRO A 141 -5.19 -1.68 -19.01
N THR A 142 -5.08 -1.55 -20.33
CA THR A 142 -3.90 -0.91 -20.94
C THR A 142 -3.94 0.59 -20.65
N PRO A 143 -2.92 1.16 -19.99
CA PRO A 143 -2.89 2.57 -19.67
C PRO A 143 -2.48 3.40 -20.90
N GLU A 144 -2.95 4.65 -20.98
CA GLU A 144 -2.44 5.64 -21.93
C GLU A 144 -1.66 6.71 -21.14
N LEU A 145 -0.35 6.74 -21.32
CA LEU A 145 0.54 7.63 -20.56
C LEU A 145 1.24 8.62 -21.46
N LYS A 146 1.50 9.83 -20.94
CA LYS A 146 2.37 10.82 -21.58
C LYS A 146 3.64 11.04 -20.76
N GLN A 147 4.77 11.15 -21.44
CA GLN A 147 6.05 11.48 -20.82
C GLN A 147 5.98 12.81 -20.05
N SER A 148 5.33 13.82 -20.61
CA SER A 148 5.10 15.11 -19.95
C SER A 148 4.32 14.98 -18.63
N THR A 149 3.28 14.14 -18.58
CA THR A 149 2.51 13.84 -17.36
C THR A 149 3.40 13.21 -16.29
N LEU A 150 4.27 12.26 -16.64
CA LEU A 150 5.21 11.65 -15.69
C LEU A 150 6.19 12.68 -15.10
N TYR A 151 6.65 13.64 -15.90
CA TYR A 151 7.50 14.74 -15.39
C TYR A 151 6.74 15.63 -14.40
N SER A 152 5.51 16.03 -14.74
CA SER A 152 4.66 16.81 -13.85
C SER A 152 4.36 16.05 -12.56
N LEU A 153 4.04 14.76 -12.64
CA LEU A 153 3.79 13.91 -11.47
C LEU A 153 5.01 13.86 -10.54
N LEU A 154 6.19 13.57 -11.08
CA LEU A 154 7.43 13.51 -10.31
C LEU A 154 7.82 14.86 -9.70
N LYS A 155 7.45 15.97 -10.34
CA LYS A 155 7.61 17.32 -9.77
C LYS A 155 6.65 17.53 -8.60
N ASN A 156 5.37 17.23 -8.80
CA ASN A 156 4.31 17.45 -7.82
C ASN A 156 4.50 16.61 -6.55
N ILE A 157 4.95 15.36 -6.69
CA ILE A 157 5.12 14.44 -5.55
C ILE A 157 6.24 14.84 -4.59
N ASN A 158 7.19 15.69 -5.02
CA ASN A 158 8.23 16.20 -4.13
C ASN A 158 7.67 17.08 -3.00
N ALA A 159 6.45 17.62 -3.17
CA ALA A 159 5.78 18.39 -2.12
C ALA A 159 5.42 17.53 -0.89
N TYR A 160 5.01 16.27 -1.10
CA TYR A 160 4.34 15.43 -0.09
C TYR A 160 5.26 14.68 0.90
N ASN A 161 6.58 14.73 0.73
CA ASN A 161 7.54 13.98 1.56
C ASN A 161 7.83 14.66 2.92
N GLU A 162 6.82 15.06 3.70
CA GLU A 162 7.01 15.84 4.93
C GLU A 162 7.74 15.06 6.04
N THR A 163 7.33 13.82 6.33
CA THR A 163 7.99 13.00 7.36
C THR A 163 9.40 12.64 6.94
N TYR A 164 9.59 12.26 5.67
CA TYR A 164 10.93 12.02 5.13
C TYR A 164 11.82 13.26 5.23
N LYS A 165 11.31 14.48 4.96
CA LYS A 165 12.08 15.72 5.09
C LYS A 165 12.47 16.01 6.54
N ASN A 166 11.61 15.67 7.51
CA ASN A 166 11.82 15.99 8.92
C ASN A 166 12.66 14.95 9.66
N ALA A 167 12.43 13.67 9.40
CA ALA A 167 12.99 12.56 10.17
C ALA A 167 13.74 11.50 9.34
N GLY A 168 13.57 11.51 8.01
CA GLY A 168 14.12 10.47 7.14
C GLY A 168 13.56 9.08 7.47
N ALA A 169 14.26 8.03 7.01
CA ALA A 169 14.02 6.62 7.34
C ALA A 169 12.60 6.05 7.05
N VAL A 170 11.79 6.72 6.23
CA VAL A 170 10.48 6.25 5.79
C VAL A 170 10.41 6.06 4.28
N HIS A 171 9.44 5.27 3.85
CA HIS A 171 9.03 5.08 2.47
C HIS A 171 7.73 5.82 2.18
N GLY A 172 7.75 6.72 1.20
CA GLY A 172 6.54 7.31 0.62
C GLY A 172 5.96 6.44 -0.49
N CYS A 173 4.63 6.26 -0.49
CA CYS A 173 3.85 5.71 -1.59
C CYS A 173 2.66 6.63 -1.89
N GLY A 174 2.19 6.63 -3.14
CA GLY A 174 1.06 7.46 -3.53
C GLY A 174 0.21 6.83 -4.62
N ILE A 175 -1.07 7.15 -4.57
CA ILE A 175 -2.06 6.86 -5.60
C ILE A 175 -2.25 8.13 -6.42
N CYS A 176 -1.98 8.03 -7.72
CA CYS A 176 -1.97 9.18 -8.60
C CYS A 176 -2.93 8.95 -9.76
N LYS A 177 -3.53 10.02 -10.26
CA LYS A 177 -4.26 10.04 -11.53
C LYS A 177 -3.65 11.15 -12.35
N ASP A 178 -3.15 10.81 -13.54
CA ASP A 178 -2.32 11.70 -14.34
C ASP A 178 -1.15 12.28 -13.52
N ASP A 179 -1.07 13.61 -13.39
CA ASP A 179 -0.05 14.32 -12.61
C ASP A 179 -0.52 14.69 -11.19
N THR A 180 -1.72 14.27 -10.80
CA THR A 180 -2.36 14.60 -9.53
C THR A 180 -2.20 13.46 -8.54
N ILE A 181 -1.73 13.79 -7.34
CA ILE A 181 -1.61 12.85 -6.22
C ILE A 181 -2.96 12.84 -5.49
N GLN A 182 -3.69 11.73 -5.56
CA GLN A 182 -5.00 11.56 -4.92
C GLN A 182 -4.86 11.13 -3.45
N ALA A 183 -3.89 10.28 -3.17
CA ALA A 183 -3.54 9.86 -1.81
C ALA A 183 -2.03 9.67 -1.70
N PHE A 184 -1.47 9.98 -0.53
CA PHE A 184 -0.06 9.78 -0.23
C PHE A 184 0.09 9.31 1.22
N ILE A 185 0.97 8.35 1.44
CA ILE A 185 1.27 7.84 2.78
C ILE A 185 2.77 7.60 2.92
N GLU A 186 3.27 7.85 4.12
CA GLU A 186 4.62 7.48 4.53
C GLU A 186 4.54 6.43 5.63
N ASP A 187 5.40 5.41 5.55
CA ASP A 187 5.56 4.42 6.62
C ASP A 187 7.01 3.94 6.66
N VAL A 188 7.44 3.37 7.78
CA VAL A 188 8.76 2.72 7.90
C VAL A 188 8.93 1.56 6.90
N GLY A 189 7.84 0.84 6.63
CA GLY A 189 7.78 -0.25 5.68
C GLY A 189 7.04 0.13 4.39
N ARG A 190 7.69 -0.03 3.23
CA ARG A 190 7.02 0.19 1.93
C ARG A 190 5.80 -0.73 1.70
N HIS A 191 5.80 -1.93 2.30
CA HIS A 191 4.67 -2.86 2.17
C HIS A 191 3.46 -2.34 2.95
N ASN A 192 3.68 -1.82 4.16
CA ASN A 192 2.64 -1.15 4.95
C ASN A 192 2.07 0.07 4.22
N ALA A 193 2.92 0.85 3.55
CA ALA A 193 2.45 2.00 2.77
C ALA A 193 1.50 1.57 1.63
N VAL A 194 1.81 0.48 0.92
CA VAL A 194 0.91 -0.08 -0.12
C VAL A 194 -0.37 -0.62 0.51
N ASP A 195 -0.25 -1.39 1.59
CA ASP A 195 -1.39 -1.96 2.30
C ASP A 195 -2.32 -0.87 2.81
N THR A 196 -1.78 0.23 3.35
CA THR A 196 -2.56 1.39 3.81
C THR A 196 -3.37 2.01 2.67
N LEU A 197 -2.74 2.25 1.51
CA LEU A 197 -3.44 2.80 0.34
C LEU A 197 -4.48 1.82 -0.22
N ALA A 198 -4.21 0.52 -0.17
CA ALA A 198 -5.18 -0.51 -0.56
C ALA A 198 -6.40 -0.51 0.36
N GLY A 199 -6.20 -0.29 1.67
CA GLY A 199 -7.28 -0.13 2.64
C GLY A 199 -8.11 1.12 2.41
N ASP A 200 -7.47 2.27 2.17
CA ASP A 200 -8.14 3.54 1.85
C ASP A 200 -9.02 3.40 0.61
N MET A 201 -8.44 2.96 -0.52
CA MET A 201 -9.19 2.75 -1.78
C MET A 201 -10.37 1.81 -1.59
N TRP A 202 -10.21 0.77 -0.77
CA TRP A 202 -11.29 -0.18 -0.55
C TRP A 202 -12.45 0.39 0.28
N LEU A 203 -12.13 1.17 1.31
CA LEU A 203 -13.13 1.87 2.14
C LEU A 203 -13.90 2.93 1.35
N GLU A 204 -13.24 3.56 0.38
CA GLU A 204 -13.82 4.60 -0.47
C GLU A 204 -14.52 4.02 -1.72
N GLY A 205 -14.39 2.70 -1.96
CA GLY A 205 -14.93 2.06 -3.15
C GLY A 205 -14.27 2.53 -4.45
N GLU A 206 -13.03 3.03 -4.37
CA GLU A 206 -12.28 3.52 -5.51
C GLU A 206 -11.71 2.38 -6.35
N ASN A 207 -11.72 2.58 -7.66
CA ASN A 207 -11.12 1.66 -8.63
C ASN A 207 -9.71 2.12 -9.03
N GLY A 208 -8.77 1.18 -9.19
CA GLY A 208 -7.38 1.45 -9.58
C GLY A 208 -7.12 1.58 -11.08
N ASN A 209 -8.11 1.23 -11.92
CA ASN A 209 -7.94 1.07 -13.37
C ASN A 209 -7.35 2.26 -14.13
N ASP A 210 -7.52 3.49 -13.64
CA ASP A 210 -7.02 4.72 -14.27
C ASP A 210 -5.89 5.38 -13.48
N LYS A 211 -5.25 4.62 -12.58
CA LYS A 211 -4.30 5.16 -11.61
C LYS A 211 -2.85 4.77 -11.92
N ILE A 212 -1.95 5.52 -11.31
CA ILE A 212 -0.52 5.26 -11.24
C ILE A 212 -0.16 5.07 -9.77
N PHE A 213 0.42 3.92 -9.44
CA PHE A 213 0.97 3.71 -8.10
C PHE A 213 2.42 4.17 -8.07
N TYR A 214 2.70 5.17 -7.24
CA TYR A 214 4.04 5.68 -6.98
C TYR A 214 4.65 5.07 -5.72
N THR A 215 5.94 4.75 -5.75
CA THR A 215 6.69 4.38 -4.53
C THR A 215 8.15 4.85 -4.55
N THR A 216 8.65 5.20 -3.37
CA THR A 216 10.08 5.41 -3.13
C THR A 216 10.88 4.09 -3.03
N GLY A 217 10.19 2.97 -2.79
CA GLY A 217 10.78 1.65 -2.56
C GLY A 217 11.08 0.84 -3.83
N ARG A 218 11.77 -0.29 -3.67
CA ARG A 218 12.05 -1.25 -4.77
C ARG A 218 10.79 -1.97 -5.23
N LEU A 219 10.70 -2.25 -6.52
CA LEU A 219 9.62 -3.06 -7.11
C LEU A 219 9.98 -4.55 -7.01
N THR A 220 9.65 -5.15 -5.85
CA THR A 220 9.72 -6.59 -5.60
C THR A 220 8.46 -7.29 -6.12
N SER A 221 8.49 -8.62 -6.24
CA SER A 221 7.31 -9.44 -6.58
C SER A 221 6.09 -9.11 -5.71
N GLU A 222 6.29 -8.97 -4.40
CA GLU A 222 5.22 -8.62 -3.45
C GLU A 222 4.59 -7.26 -3.75
N MET A 223 5.40 -6.24 -4.06
CA MET A 223 4.90 -4.90 -4.39
C MET A 223 4.08 -4.92 -5.68
N VAL A 224 4.56 -5.67 -6.68
CA VAL A 224 3.87 -5.83 -7.97
C VAL A 224 2.53 -6.51 -7.78
N ILE A 225 2.48 -7.61 -7.02
CA ILE A 225 1.25 -8.36 -6.73
C ILE A 225 0.24 -7.50 -5.98
N LYS A 226 0.65 -6.76 -4.94
CA LYS A 226 -0.26 -5.89 -4.18
C LYS A 226 -0.90 -4.82 -5.07
N VAL A 227 -0.10 -4.18 -5.92
CA VAL A 227 -0.61 -3.15 -6.84
C VAL A 227 -1.48 -3.75 -7.95
N ALA A 228 -1.15 -4.94 -8.45
CA ALA A 228 -2.03 -5.69 -9.36
C ALA A 228 -3.40 -5.96 -8.74
N LYS A 229 -3.43 -6.42 -7.47
CA LYS A 229 -4.67 -6.66 -6.72
C LYS A 229 -5.47 -5.39 -6.42
N MET A 230 -4.83 -4.23 -6.46
CA MET A 230 -5.51 -2.93 -6.39
C MET A 230 -6.14 -2.51 -7.74
N GLY A 231 -5.93 -3.29 -8.81
CA GLY A 231 -6.42 -2.97 -10.16
C GLY A 231 -5.62 -1.88 -10.86
N ILE A 232 -4.41 -1.56 -10.38
CA ILE A 232 -3.64 -0.42 -10.88
C ILE A 232 -2.67 -0.87 -11.99
N PRO A 233 -2.78 -0.32 -13.21
CA PRO A 233 -2.01 -0.78 -14.37
C PRO A 233 -0.58 -0.21 -14.47
N VAL A 234 -0.20 0.76 -13.62
CA VAL A 234 1.10 1.45 -13.72
C VAL A 234 1.81 1.49 -12.36
N LEU A 235 3.07 1.07 -12.35
CA LEU A 235 3.99 1.14 -11.22
C LEU A 235 5.15 2.09 -11.53
N LEU A 236 5.21 3.20 -10.79
CA LEU A 236 6.26 4.21 -10.89
C LEU A 236 7.13 4.20 -9.62
N SER A 237 8.43 3.93 -9.77
CA SER A 237 9.36 3.86 -8.64
C SER A 237 10.59 4.77 -8.79
N ARG A 238 11.02 5.36 -7.67
CA ARG A 238 12.34 6.02 -7.57
C ARG A 238 13.51 5.04 -7.48
N SER A 239 13.23 3.79 -7.13
CA SER A 239 14.24 2.76 -6.88
C SER A 239 14.37 1.79 -8.07
N GLY A 240 15.00 0.64 -7.84
CA GLY A 240 15.17 -0.41 -8.84
C GLY A 240 14.04 -1.45 -8.85
N VAL A 241 14.08 -2.30 -9.88
CA VAL A 241 13.18 -3.44 -10.08
C VAL A 241 13.96 -4.73 -9.81
N THR A 242 13.31 -5.73 -9.22
CA THR A 242 13.88 -7.09 -9.07
C THR A 242 13.47 -7.99 -10.24
N GLN A 243 14.26 -9.02 -10.55
CA GLN A 243 13.95 -9.93 -11.66
C GLN A 243 12.56 -10.57 -11.54
N MET A 244 12.23 -11.18 -10.40
CA MET A 244 10.89 -11.76 -10.17
C MET A 244 9.76 -10.70 -10.21
N GLY A 245 10.03 -9.47 -9.74
CA GLY A 245 9.05 -8.38 -9.85
C GLY A 245 8.77 -7.99 -11.29
N LEU A 246 9.81 -7.92 -12.13
CA LEU A 246 9.67 -7.64 -13.56
C LEU A 246 8.88 -8.74 -14.28
N GLU A 247 9.20 -10.01 -14.03
CA GLU A 247 8.50 -11.15 -14.64
C GLU A 247 7.01 -11.18 -14.31
N LEU A 248 6.66 -10.91 -13.06
CA LEU A 248 5.24 -10.83 -12.65
C LEU A 248 4.53 -9.65 -13.31
N ALA A 249 5.18 -8.49 -13.40
CA ALA A 249 4.60 -7.34 -14.05
C ALA A 249 4.35 -7.59 -15.54
N GLN A 250 5.28 -8.28 -16.22
CA GLN A 250 5.10 -8.71 -17.61
C GLN A 250 3.94 -9.69 -17.77
N LYS A 251 3.83 -10.66 -16.87
CA LYS A 251 2.73 -11.63 -16.87
C LYS A 251 1.37 -10.95 -16.67
N MET A 252 1.31 -9.91 -15.83
CA MET A 252 0.08 -9.20 -15.45
C MET A 252 -0.23 -7.98 -16.33
N GLY A 253 0.64 -7.61 -17.27
CA GLY A 253 0.47 -6.43 -18.12
C GLY A 253 0.66 -5.09 -17.41
N ILE A 254 1.42 -5.03 -16.30
CA ILE A 254 1.66 -3.79 -15.55
C ILE A 254 2.80 -2.99 -16.18
N THR A 255 2.55 -1.74 -16.54
CA THR A 255 3.62 -0.83 -16.98
C THR A 255 4.58 -0.55 -15.82
N ILE A 256 5.87 -0.86 -15.98
CA ILE A 256 6.91 -0.67 -14.96
C ILE A 256 7.84 0.48 -15.36
N ILE A 257 7.82 1.53 -14.56
CA ILE A 257 8.71 2.68 -14.68
C ILE A 257 9.52 2.77 -13.38
N ALA A 258 10.84 2.78 -13.49
CA ALA A 258 11.72 2.79 -12.33
C ALA A 258 12.90 3.75 -12.53
N ARG A 259 13.72 3.93 -11.48
CA ARG A 259 14.80 4.94 -11.44
C ARG A 259 14.28 6.34 -11.76
N ALA A 260 13.02 6.62 -11.44
CA ALA A 260 12.35 7.86 -11.78
C ALA A 260 12.80 9.00 -10.86
N LYS A 261 13.41 10.06 -11.43
CA LYS A 261 13.83 11.25 -10.70
C LYS A 261 13.91 12.45 -11.64
N GLY A 262 13.15 13.51 -11.33
CA GLY A 262 13.09 14.70 -12.17
C GLY A 262 12.57 14.37 -13.56
N ARG A 263 13.39 14.59 -14.60
CA ARG A 263 13.07 14.26 -16.00
C ARG A 263 13.69 12.95 -16.49
N HIS A 264 14.24 12.14 -15.58
CA HIS A 264 14.84 10.85 -15.92
C HIS A 264 14.01 9.71 -15.37
N PHE A 265 13.74 8.70 -16.17
CA PHE A 265 13.13 7.43 -15.77
C PHE A 265 13.53 6.35 -16.77
N LEU A 266 13.40 5.08 -16.37
CA LEU A 266 13.59 3.91 -17.22
C LEU A 266 12.31 3.10 -17.26
N VAL A 267 11.86 2.75 -18.45
CA VAL A 267 10.71 1.87 -18.65
C VAL A 267 11.22 0.44 -18.81
N TYR A 268 10.81 -0.45 -17.92
CA TYR A 268 11.21 -1.87 -17.94
C TYR A 268 10.15 -2.75 -18.61
N HIS A 269 8.89 -2.31 -18.64
CA HIS A 269 7.77 -2.96 -19.34
C HIS A 269 6.67 -1.92 -19.65
N GLY A 270 5.95 -2.08 -20.77
CA GLY A 270 4.86 -1.19 -21.20
C GLY A 270 5.32 0.10 -21.86
N ALA A 271 6.44 0.10 -22.58
CA ALA A 271 6.94 1.31 -23.26
C ALA A 271 6.02 1.77 -24.41
N GLU A 272 5.35 0.82 -25.04
CA GLU A 272 4.30 1.01 -26.04
C GLU A 272 3.08 1.77 -25.51
N ASN A 273 2.88 1.79 -24.19
CA ASN A 273 1.78 2.51 -23.53
C ASN A 273 2.11 3.99 -23.26
N ILE A 274 3.32 4.44 -23.63
CA ILE A 274 3.82 5.79 -23.33
C ILE A 274 4.03 6.58 -24.61
N GLU A 275 3.32 7.69 -24.73
CA GLU A 275 3.59 8.74 -25.70
C GLU A 275 4.80 9.58 -25.23
N PHE A 276 5.93 9.47 -25.93
CA PHE A 276 7.14 10.26 -25.65
C PHE A 276 7.04 11.66 -26.28
N ASP A 277 6.18 12.49 -25.69
CA ASP A 277 5.78 13.81 -26.17
C ASP A 277 6.70 14.97 -25.75
N ALA A 278 7.64 14.74 -24.83
CA ALA A 278 8.55 15.79 -24.41
C ALA A 278 9.70 15.93 -25.42
N ASN A 279 9.75 17.07 -26.10
CA ASN A 279 10.83 17.40 -27.03
C ASN A 279 12.20 17.14 -26.39
N LYS A 280 13.07 16.44 -27.12
CA LYS A 280 14.50 16.41 -26.82
C LYS A 280 15.02 17.83 -27.01
N GLU A 281 15.14 18.60 -25.93
CA GLU A 281 16.04 19.75 -25.96
C GLU A 281 17.40 19.21 -26.40
N LYS A 282 17.86 19.68 -27.57
CA LYS A 282 19.15 19.32 -28.18
C LYS A 282 20.30 19.78 -27.31
#